data_AF-A0AAW9BQY4-F1
#
_entry.id   AF-A0AAW9BQY4-F1
#
_cell.length_a   1.000
_cell.length_b   1.000
_cell.length_c   1.000
_cell.angle_alpha   90.00
_cell.angle_beta   90.00
_cell.angle_gamma   90.00
#
_symmetry.space_group_name_H-M   'P 1'
#
loop_
_entity.id
_entity.type
_entity.pdbx_description
1 polymer ?
#
loop_
_entity_poly.entity_id
_entity_poly.type
_entity_poly.pdbx_seq_one_letter_code
_entity_poly.pdbx_strand_id
1 'polypeptide(L)'
;VEEAHKRGLKVLMDAGINHSGYSTLADLQFDGIDVLKPNAELPKKWGDWQPKAGENWHSYHQNIDYQSPNWAKWWGGDWVRTGLPGYPAPGSSDITMSLAGLPDFITESNKTVTPPQWLLNNPGTRVEARDNYTVSDYLIEWQTDWVKRFGIDGYRVDTVKHVEGDVWKRLK
;
A
#
# COMPACT_ATOMS: atom_id res chain seq x y z
N VAL A 1 -10.22 16.72 13.45
CA VAL A 1 -9.55 16.49 14.75
C VAL A 1 -9.79 17.66 15.69
N GLU A 2 -9.47 18.90 15.28
CA GLU A 2 -9.70 20.12 16.08
C GLU A 2 -11.12 20.22 16.68
N GLU A 3 -12.16 19.98 15.90
CA GLU A 3 -13.54 20.02 16.40
C GLU A 3 -13.85 18.92 17.44
N ALA A 4 -13.21 17.76 17.34
CA ALA A 4 -13.33 16.72 18.35
C ALA A 4 -12.63 17.15 19.65
N HIS A 5 -11.43 17.71 19.53
CA HIS A 5 -10.67 18.23 20.67
C HIS A 5 -11.39 19.36 21.40
N LYS A 6 -12.06 20.28 20.68
CA LYS A 6 -12.91 21.34 21.28
C LYS A 6 -14.03 20.77 22.17
N ARG A 7 -14.41 19.50 21.96
CA ARG A 7 -15.44 18.78 22.73
C ARG A 7 -14.83 17.82 23.76
N GLY A 8 -13.52 17.87 23.99
CA GLY A 8 -12.81 16.97 24.90
C GLY A 8 -12.70 15.53 24.41
N LEU A 9 -12.96 15.28 23.12
CA LEU A 9 -12.89 13.95 22.52
C LEU A 9 -11.51 13.70 21.94
N LYS A 10 -10.98 12.49 22.14
CA LYS A 10 -9.75 12.01 21.50
C LYS A 10 -10.06 11.33 20.17
N VAL A 11 -9.19 11.49 19.19
CA VAL A 11 -9.30 10.85 17.87
C VAL A 11 -8.25 9.76 17.76
N LEU A 12 -8.70 8.52 17.67
CA LEU A 12 -7.86 7.37 17.32
C LEU A 12 -8.12 6.99 15.87
N MET A 13 -7.06 6.72 15.12
CA MET A 13 -7.15 6.22 13.74
C MET A 13 -6.91 4.71 13.71
N ASP A 14 -7.68 4.00 12.89
CA ASP A 14 -7.36 2.61 12.55
C ASP A 14 -6.33 2.59 11.42
N ALA A 15 -5.26 1.82 11.58
CA ALA A 15 -4.19 1.72 10.59
C ALA A 15 -3.80 0.26 10.35
N GLY A 16 -3.91 -0.17 9.10
CA GLY A 16 -3.21 -1.35 8.58
C GLY A 16 -1.86 -0.92 8.04
N ILE A 17 -0.78 -1.50 8.56
CA ILE A 17 0.58 -1.19 8.11
C ILE A 17 1.35 -2.41 7.61
N ASN A 18 0.71 -3.58 7.59
CA ASN A 18 1.31 -4.81 7.10
C ASN A 18 1.22 -4.94 5.58
N HIS A 19 0.23 -4.31 4.93
CA HIS A 19 0.03 -4.46 3.49
C HIS A 19 -0.33 -3.15 2.81
N SER A 20 -0.07 -3.06 1.50
CA SER A 20 -0.43 -1.89 0.68
C SER A 20 -1.88 -1.89 0.19
N GLY A 21 -2.58 -3.02 0.29
CA GLY A 21 -3.91 -3.20 -0.31
C GLY A 21 -3.83 -3.81 -1.71
N TYR A 22 -4.99 -4.17 -2.27
CA TYR A 22 -5.04 -4.61 -3.68
C TYR A 22 -4.83 -3.42 -4.61
N SER A 23 -4.28 -3.67 -5.79
CA SER A 23 -4.32 -2.70 -6.88
C SER A 23 -5.76 -2.52 -7.38
N THR A 24 -6.20 -1.26 -7.45
CA THR A 24 -7.47 -0.91 -8.08
C THR A 24 -7.25 -0.41 -9.51
N LEU A 25 -8.27 -0.52 -10.35
CA LEU A 25 -8.24 0.05 -11.69
C LEU A 25 -7.94 1.56 -11.68
N ALA A 26 -8.48 2.29 -10.71
CA ALA A 26 -8.26 3.73 -10.60
C ALA A 26 -6.80 4.04 -10.28
N ASP A 27 -6.20 3.33 -9.32
CA ASP A 27 -4.80 3.54 -8.93
C ASP A 27 -3.85 3.16 -10.07
N LEU A 28 -4.06 1.99 -10.71
CA LEU A 28 -3.24 1.58 -11.86
C LEU A 28 -3.27 2.60 -13.00
N GLN A 29 -4.43 3.22 -13.26
CA GLN A 29 -4.54 4.30 -14.24
C GLN A 29 -3.83 5.57 -13.77
N PHE A 30 -4.09 6.00 -12.54
CA PHE A 30 -3.59 7.24 -11.97
C PHE A 30 -2.06 7.23 -11.87
N ASP A 31 -1.50 6.11 -11.45
CA ASP A 31 -0.06 5.89 -11.26
C ASP A 31 0.67 5.50 -12.57
N GLY A 32 -0.07 5.29 -13.67
CA GLY A 32 0.50 4.94 -14.97
C GLY A 32 1.14 3.54 -15.00
N ILE A 33 0.58 2.59 -14.24
CA ILE A 33 1.07 1.22 -14.17
C ILE A 33 0.47 0.40 -15.30
N ASP A 34 1.24 0.21 -16.37
CA ASP A 34 0.81 -0.47 -17.59
C ASP A 34 0.81 -2.00 -17.46
N VAL A 35 -0.27 -2.54 -16.86
CA VAL A 35 -0.46 -3.98 -16.61
C VAL A 35 -1.77 -4.49 -17.21
N LEU A 36 -2.27 -3.83 -18.25
CA LEU A 36 -3.46 -4.30 -18.97
C LEU A 36 -3.09 -5.35 -20.02
N LYS A 37 -4.03 -6.26 -20.28
CA LYS A 37 -3.93 -7.14 -21.45
C LYS A 37 -4.08 -6.31 -22.74
N PRO A 38 -3.48 -6.76 -23.86
CA PRO A 38 -3.57 -6.04 -25.15
C PRO A 38 -5.00 -5.77 -25.64
N ASN A 39 -5.97 -6.59 -25.23
CA ASN A 39 -7.38 -6.50 -25.60
C ASN A 39 -8.28 -6.02 -24.46
N ALA A 40 -7.72 -5.36 -23.44
CA ALA A 40 -8.49 -4.82 -22.33
C ALA A 40 -9.49 -3.75 -22.81
N GLU A 41 -10.77 -3.90 -22.46
CA GLU A 41 -11.83 -2.95 -22.76
C GLU A 41 -12.21 -2.19 -21.49
N LEU A 42 -11.59 -1.04 -21.27
CA LEU A 42 -11.89 -0.17 -20.13
C LEU A 42 -12.43 1.20 -20.59
N PRO A 43 -13.34 1.82 -19.82
CA PRO A 43 -13.74 3.20 -20.06
C PRO A 43 -12.55 4.17 -19.96
N LYS A 44 -12.71 5.40 -20.45
CA LYS A 44 -11.64 6.41 -20.41
C LYS A 44 -11.11 6.65 -19.00
N LYS A 45 -11.98 6.61 -17.98
CA LYS A 45 -11.60 6.59 -16.56
C LYS A 45 -11.82 5.17 -16.06
N TRP A 46 -10.76 4.45 -15.70
CA TRP A 46 -10.88 3.03 -15.37
C TRP A 46 -11.71 2.80 -14.09
N GLY A 47 -11.76 3.77 -13.18
CA GLY A 47 -12.64 3.75 -12.00
C GLY A 47 -14.15 3.79 -12.33
N ASP A 48 -14.54 4.17 -13.55
CA ASP A 48 -15.93 4.15 -14.01
C ASP A 48 -16.33 2.78 -14.58
N TRP A 49 -15.44 1.78 -14.56
CA TRP A 49 -15.74 0.43 -15.03
C TRP A 49 -16.88 -0.18 -14.21
N GLN A 50 -17.80 -0.85 -14.89
CA GLN A 50 -18.94 -1.54 -14.27
C GLN A 50 -19.12 -2.91 -14.93
N PRO A 51 -19.58 -3.92 -14.17
CA PRO A 51 -19.85 -5.24 -14.74
C PRO A 51 -20.96 -5.19 -15.80
N LYS A 52 -20.76 -5.91 -16.90
CA LYS A 52 -21.79 -6.21 -17.90
C LYS A 52 -22.73 -7.32 -17.40
N ALA A 53 -23.78 -7.63 -18.17
CA ALA A 53 -24.68 -8.73 -17.85
C ALA A 53 -23.89 -10.06 -17.72
N GLY A 54 -23.99 -10.73 -16.57
CA GLY A 54 -23.25 -11.96 -16.27
C GLY A 54 -21.88 -11.75 -15.61
N GLU A 55 -21.46 -10.51 -15.40
CA GLU A 55 -20.23 -10.15 -14.69
C GLU A 55 -20.51 -9.67 -13.26
N ASN A 56 -19.46 -9.57 -12.44
CA ASN A 56 -19.50 -8.95 -11.12
C ASN A 56 -18.32 -7.98 -10.95
N TRP A 57 -18.22 -7.32 -9.79
CA TRP A 57 -17.17 -6.35 -9.53
C TRP A 57 -15.73 -6.91 -9.49
N HIS A 58 -15.55 -8.24 -9.54
CA HIS A 58 -14.24 -8.88 -9.72
C HIS A 58 -13.94 -9.21 -11.19
N SER A 59 -14.91 -9.11 -12.10
CA SER A 59 -14.70 -9.43 -13.51
C SER A 59 -13.68 -8.50 -14.18
N TYR A 60 -13.38 -7.33 -13.60
CA TYR A 60 -12.30 -6.46 -14.12
C TYR A 60 -10.94 -7.15 -14.18
N HIS A 61 -10.67 -8.15 -13.32
CA HIS A 61 -9.43 -8.94 -13.33
C HIS A 61 -9.15 -9.57 -14.70
N GLN A 62 -10.18 -9.79 -15.53
CA GLN A 62 -10.03 -10.30 -16.89
C GLN A 62 -9.24 -9.35 -17.79
N ASN A 63 -9.24 -8.05 -17.50
CA ASN A 63 -8.49 -7.01 -18.22
C ASN A 63 -7.02 -6.88 -17.76
N ILE A 64 -6.66 -7.49 -16.63
CA ILE A 64 -5.34 -7.33 -16.01
C ILE A 64 -4.41 -8.46 -16.44
N ASP A 65 -3.22 -8.10 -16.92
CA ASP A 65 -2.12 -9.02 -17.18
C ASP A 65 -1.28 -9.22 -15.91
N TYR A 66 -1.62 -10.27 -15.15
CA TYR A 66 -0.88 -10.67 -13.96
C TYR A 66 0.52 -11.22 -14.23
N GLN A 67 0.90 -11.44 -15.49
CA GLN A 67 2.25 -11.88 -15.88
C GLN A 67 3.10 -10.73 -16.44
N SER A 68 2.56 -9.51 -16.50
CA SER A 68 3.28 -8.35 -17.01
C SER A 68 4.52 -8.03 -16.16
N PRO A 69 5.70 -7.82 -16.76
CA PRO A 69 6.88 -7.36 -16.02
C PRO A 69 6.71 -5.94 -15.48
N ASN A 70 5.74 -5.16 -15.98
CA ASN A 70 5.47 -3.81 -15.50
C ASN A 70 4.92 -3.78 -14.08
N TRP A 71 4.50 -4.91 -13.50
CA TRP A 71 4.16 -4.97 -12.08
C TRP A 71 5.30 -4.45 -11.20
N ALA A 72 6.57 -4.62 -11.59
CA ALA A 72 7.72 -4.10 -10.86
C ALA A 72 7.72 -2.56 -10.69
N LYS A 73 6.94 -1.81 -11.49
CA LYS A 73 6.80 -0.34 -11.39
C LYS A 73 5.78 0.12 -10.35
N TRP A 74 4.99 -0.80 -9.79
CA TRP A 74 4.04 -0.49 -8.73
C TRP A 74 4.78 -0.27 -7.40
N TRP A 75 4.74 -1.18 -6.44
CA TRP A 75 5.56 -1.05 -5.23
C TRP A 75 7.01 -1.51 -5.42
N GLY A 76 7.21 -2.50 -6.30
CA GLY A 76 8.51 -3.15 -6.51
C GLY A 76 8.84 -4.19 -5.42
N GLY A 77 9.66 -5.17 -5.78
CA GLY A 77 10.00 -6.30 -4.91
C GLY A 77 10.83 -5.96 -3.67
N ASP A 78 11.33 -4.73 -3.58
CA ASP A 78 12.02 -4.23 -2.39
C ASP A 78 11.05 -3.71 -1.32
N TRP A 79 9.82 -3.34 -1.71
CA TRP A 79 8.81 -2.79 -0.79
C TRP A 79 7.83 -3.83 -0.31
N VAL A 80 7.35 -4.69 -1.21
CA VAL A 80 6.31 -5.67 -0.89
C VAL A 80 6.67 -7.06 -1.40
N ARG A 81 6.10 -8.08 -0.78
CA ARG A 81 6.08 -9.47 -1.24
C ARG A 81 4.69 -9.85 -1.73
N THR A 82 4.62 -10.56 -2.85
CA THR A 82 3.37 -10.99 -3.50
C THR A 82 3.68 -12.02 -4.59
N GLY A 83 2.65 -12.66 -5.15
CA GLY A 83 2.78 -13.62 -6.25
C GLY A 83 2.99 -12.99 -7.64
N LEU A 84 3.20 -11.67 -7.73
CA LEU A 84 3.41 -10.96 -8.99
C LEU A 84 4.85 -11.13 -9.52
N PRO A 85 5.08 -11.04 -10.84
CA PRO A 85 6.41 -11.09 -11.42
C PRO A 85 7.35 -10.01 -10.86
N GLY A 86 8.56 -10.40 -10.45
CA GLY A 86 9.57 -9.49 -9.91
C GLY A 86 9.45 -9.19 -8.42
N TYR A 87 8.54 -9.87 -7.71
CA TYR A 87 8.36 -9.75 -6.27
C TYR A 87 8.84 -11.02 -5.53
N PRO A 88 9.35 -10.89 -4.29
CA PRO A 88 9.55 -12.04 -3.42
C PRO A 88 8.22 -12.76 -3.18
N ALA A 89 8.26 -14.09 -3.21
CA ALA A 89 7.09 -14.89 -2.89
C ALA A 89 6.75 -14.78 -1.39
N PRO A 90 5.46 -14.77 -1.02
CA PRO A 90 5.05 -14.78 0.38
C PRO A 90 5.52 -16.04 1.10
N GLY A 91 5.91 -15.89 2.36
CA GLY A 91 6.22 -17.00 3.25
C GLY A 91 4.96 -17.57 3.93
N SER A 92 5.17 -18.36 4.98
CA SER A 92 4.10 -19.02 5.74
C SER A 92 4.04 -18.61 7.21
N SER A 93 4.97 -17.78 7.69
CA SER A 93 4.95 -17.27 9.06
C SER A 93 4.00 -16.09 9.21
N ASP A 94 3.56 -15.78 10.43
CA ASP A 94 2.77 -14.57 10.68
C ASP A 94 3.48 -13.31 10.14
N ILE A 95 4.81 -13.26 10.16
CA ILE A 95 5.59 -12.12 9.65
C ILE A 95 5.68 -12.05 8.12
N THR A 96 5.62 -13.18 7.42
CA THR A 96 5.98 -13.24 5.98
C THR A 96 4.83 -13.63 5.05
N MET A 97 3.67 -13.98 5.60
CA MET A 97 2.52 -14.40 4.81
C MET A 97 1.78 -13.19 4.22
N SER A 98 1.28 -13.35 2.99
CA SER A 98 0.30 -12.41 2.43
C SER A 98 -1.09 -12.71 2.98
N LEU A 99 -1.58 -11.85 3.87
CA LEU A 99 -2.93 -11.96 4.41
C LEU A 99 -3.97 -11.76 3.30
N ALA A 100 -4.82 -12.77 3.07
CA ALA A 100 -5.85 -12.76 2.02
C ALA A 100 -5.30 -12.41 0.61
N GLY A 101 -4.03 -12.71 0.32
CA GLY A 101 -3.40 -12.38 -0.96
C GLY A 101 -3.05 -10.89 -1.13
N LEU A 102 -3.11 -10.09 -0.06
CA LEU A 102 -2.69 -8.70 -0.06
C LEU A 102 -1.15 -8.62 -0.16
N PRO A 103 -0.59 -7.67 -0.94
CA PRO A 103 0.85 -7.45 -0.99
C PRO A 103 1.36 -6.97 0.35
N ASP A 104 2.20 -7.80 0.96
CA ASP A 104 2.70 -7.64 2.32
C ASP A 104 3.98 -6.80 2.30
N PHE A 105 4.04 -5.75 3.12
CA PHE A 105 5.20 -4.88 3.22
C PHE A 105 6.38 -5.63 3.86
N ILE A 106 7.57 -5.46 3.31
CA ILE A 106 8.78 -6.14 3.80
C ILE A 106 9.37 -5.36 4.99
N THR A 107 8.65 -5.34 6.12
CA THR A 107 9.00 -4.53 7.30
C THR A 107 10.20 -5.06 8.09
N GLU A 108 10.48 -6.35 7.99
CA GLU A 108 11.58 -7.02 8.71
C GLU A 108 12.95 -6.78 8.07
N SER A 109 12.97 -6.27 6.83
CA SER A 109 14.20 -6.05 6.08
C SER A 109 14.92 -4.78 6.53
N ASN A 110 16.23 -4.91 6.73
CA ASN A 110 17.13 -3.77 6.95
C ASN A 110 17.67 -3.17 5.64
N LYS A 111 17.16 -3.61 4.49
CA LYS A 111 17.57 -3.09 3.19
C LYS A 111 17.04 -1.66 3.01
N THR A 112 17.91 -0.75 2.59
CA THR A 112 17.52 0.59 2.17
C THR A 112 16.67 0.53 0.90
N VAL A 113 15.58 1.29 0.88
CA VAL A 113 14.63 1.36 -0.23
C VAL A 113 14.40 2.81 -0.68
N THR A 114 14.00 2.97 -1.94
CA THR A 114 13.51 4.24 -2.47
C THR A 114 12.00 4.07 -2.73
N PRO A 115 11.14 5.03 -2.31
CA PRO A 115 9.72 4.97 -2.62
C PRO A 115 9.48 4.86 -4.14
N PRO A 116 8.42 4.17 -4.57
CA PRO A 116 8.18 4.00 -5.98
C PRO A 116 7.90 5.34 -6.68
N GLN A 117 8.24 5.41 -7.97
CA GLN A 117 8.23 6.67 -8.70
C GLN A 117 6.84 7.32 -8.77
N TRP A 118 5.78 6.53 -8.83
CA TRP A 118 4.40 7.05 -8.83
C TRP A 118 4.10 7.79 -7.52
N LEU A 119 4.63 7.33 -6.39
CA LEU A 119 4.44 7.97 -5.09
C LEU A 119 5.27 9.26 -4.98
N LEU A 120 6.52 9.23 -5.44
CA LEU A 120 7.40 10.42 -5.48
C LEU A 120 6.87 11.50 -6.43
N ASN A 121 6.25 11.11 -7.54
CA ASN A 121 5.67 12.03 -8.51
C ASN A 121 4.28 12.53 -8.11
N ASN A 122 3.69 12.00 -7.03
CA ASN A 122 2.34 12.36 -6.63
C ASN A 122 2.34 13.69 -5.86
N PRO A 123 1.83 14.79 -6.46
CA PRO A 123 1.82 16.10 -5.81
C PRO A 123 0.86 16.19 -4.61
N GLY A 124 -0.03 15.19 -4.45
CA GLY A 124 -0.92 15.07 -3.30
C GLY A 124 -0.22 14.50 -2.06
N THR A 125 1.03 14.05 -2.18
CA THR A 125 1.82 13.53 -1.07
C THR A 125 2.99 14.45 -0.74
N ARG A 126 3.64 14.19 0.40
CA ARG A 126 4.91 14.83 0.79
C ARG A 126 6.03 13.79 0.89
N VAL A 127 5.91 12.69 0.15
CA VAL A 127 6.90 11.62 0.21
C VAL A 127 8.17 12.11 -0.48
N GLU A 128 9.28 12.01 0.24
CA GLU A 128 10.62 12.31 -0.26
C GLU A 128 11.49 11.06 -0.11
N ALA A 129 12.44 10.89 -1.01
CA ALA A 129 13.47 9.87 -0.81
C ALA A 129 14.38 10.28 0.35
N ARG A 130 14.65 9.31 1.23
CA ARG A 130 15.49 9.43 2.42
C ARG A 130 16.65 8.46 2.32
N ASP A 131 17.84 8.95 2.64
CA ASP A 131 19.03 8.11 2.69
C ASP A 131 18.91 7.10 3.83
N ASN A 132 19.30 5.85 3.55
CA ASN A 132 19.34 4.73 4.51
C ASN A 132 17.98 4.33 5.11
N TYR A 133 16.85 4.78 4.55
CA TYR A 133 15.53 4.36 5.03
C TYR A 133 15.15 2.97 4.54
N THR A 134 14.65 2.15 5.46
CA THR A 134 13.98 0.88 5.20
C THR A 134 12.49 1.08 4.96
N VAL A 135 11.78 0.05 4.52
CA VAL A 135 10.31 0.08 4.37
C VAL A 135 9.64 0.53 5.68
N SER A 136 10.07 -0.04 6.81
CA SER A 136 9.50 0.29 8.12
C SER A 136 9.80 1.71 8.57
N ASP A 137 10.97 2.29 8.20
CA ASP A 137 11.27 3.71 8.49
C ASP A 137 10.30 4.65 7.78
N TYR A 138 9.99 4.41 6.51
CA TYR A 138 9.02 5.20 5.77
C TYR A 138 7.61 5.08 6.34
N LEU A 139 7.16 3.86 6.65
CA LEU A 139 5.85 3.66 7.26
C LEU A 139 5.77 4.48 8.56
N ILE A 140 6.74 4.32 9.47
CA ILE A 140 6.80 5.09 10.72
C ILE A 140 6.80 6.60 10.46
N GLU A 141 7.63 7.10 9.54
CA GLU A 141 7.65 8.53 9.19
C GLU A 141 6.26 9.00 8.76
N TRP A 142 5.62 8.27 7.85
CA TRP A 142 4.30 8.62 7.35
C TRP A 142 3.26 8.64 8.46
N GLN A 143 3.16 7.61 9.30
CA GLN A 143 2.21 7.62 10.42
C GLN A 143 2.50 8.73 11.45
N THR A 144 3.78 8.96 11.81
CA THR A 144 4.10 10.04 12.76
C THR A 144 3.83 11.43 12.20
N ASP A 145 3.92 11.62 10.89
CA ASP A 145 3.59 12.89 10.24
C ASP A 145 2.10 13.24 10.36
N TRP A 146 1.21 12.25 10.28
CA TRP A 146 -0.23 12.47 10.54
C TRP A 146 -0.48 12.94 11.98
N VAL A 147 0.18 12.33 12.97
CA VAL A 147 0.11 12.75 14.38
C VAL A 147 0.56 14.20 14.54
N LYS A 148 1.75 14.53 14.02
CA LYS A 148 2.35 15.86 14.12
C LYS A 148 1.49 16.94 13.46
N ARG A 149 0.88 16.64 12.31
CA ARG A 149 0.16 17.63 11.50
C ARG A 149 -1.29 17.82 11.91
N PHE A 150 -1.97 16.73 12.25
CA PHE A 150 -3.42 16.76 12.49
C PHE A 150 -3.79 16.59 13.96
N GLY A 151 -2.84 16.29 14.84
CA GLY A 151 -3.08 16.11 16.27
C GLY A 151 -3.82 14.82 16.61
N ILE A 152 -3.64 13.76 15.82
CA ILE A 152 -4.25 12.44 16.13
C ILE A 152 -3.68 11.93 17.47
N ASP A 153 -4.56 11.42 18.34
CA ASP A 153 -4.20 11.03 19.71
C ASP A 153 -3.59 9.63 19.81
N GLY A 154 -3.65 8.86 18.72
CA GLY A 154 -3.03 7.55 18.62
C GLY A 154 -3.61 6.69 17.51
N TYR A 155 -3.05 5.49 17.37
CA TYR A 155 -3.50 4.48 16.42
C TYR A 155 -4.06 3.26 17.13
N ARG A 156 -5.19 2.77 16.64
CA ARG A 156 -5.54 1.35 16.75
C ARG A 156 -4.88 0.67 15.56
N VAL A 157 -4.02 -0.29 15.82
CA VAL A 157 -3.32 -0.98 14.73
C VAL A 157 -3.95 -2.35 14.51
N ASP A 158 -4.37 -2.59 13.26
CA ASP A 158 -4.87 -3.89 12.85
C ASP A 158 -3.70 -4.87 12.60
N THR A 159 -3.93 -6.17 12.75
CA THR A 159 -2.96 -7.23 12.37
C THR A 159 -1.60 -7.20 13.10
N VAL A 160 -1.54 -6.73 14.35
CA VAL A 160 -0.28 -6.54 15.13
C VAL A 160 0.70 -7.72 15.11
N LYS A 161 0.20 -8.96 15.05
CA LYS A 161 1.05 -10.17 15.01
C LYS A 161 1.85 -10.35 13.71
N HIS A 162 1.55 -9.57 12.68
CA HIS A 162 2.16 -9.65 11.36
C HIS A 162 3.31 -8.65 11.15
N VAL A 163 3.65 -7.86 12.16
CA VAL A 163 4.76 -6.89 12.13
C VAL A 163 5.60 -7.06 13.39
N GLU A 164 6.91 -6.90 13.28
CA GLU A 164 7.87 -7.15 14.36
C GLU A 164 7.63 -6.25 15.58
N GLY A 165 7.77 -6.82 16.77
CA GLY A 165 7.70 -6.11 18.06
C GLY A 165 8.59 -4.84 18.13
N ASP A 166 9.75 -4.88 17.51
CA ASP A 166 10.70 -3.76 17.55
C ASP A 166 10.35 -2.64 16.57
N VAL A 167 9.66 -2.92 15.46
CA VAL A 167 9.09 -1.89 14.57
C VAL A 167 8.06 -1.07 15.36
N TRP A 168 7.22 -1.73 16.16
CA TRP A 168 6.25 -1.05 17.01
C TRP A 168 6.88 -0.15 18.07
N LYS A 169 7.99 -0.57 18.67
CA LYS A 169 8.70 0.26 19.65
C LYS A 169 9.25 1.53 19.02
N ARG A 170 9.60 1.52 17.73
CA ARG A 170 10.06 2.70 17.01
C ARG A 170 8.93 3.66 16.62
N LEU A 171 7.69 3.16 16.51
CA LEU A 171 6.51 4.00 16.25
C LEU A 171 6.03 4.78 17.48
N LYS A 172 6.26 4.24 18.69
CA LYS A 172 5.89 4.87 19.97
C LYS A 172 6.81 6.03 20.32
#